data_AF-H3A811-F1
#
_entry.id   AF-H3A811-F1
#
_cell.length_a   1.000
_cell.length_b   1.000
_cell.length_c   1.000
_cell.angle_alpha   90.00
_cell.angle_beta   90.00
_cell.angle_gamma   90.00
#
_symmetry.space_group_name_H-M   'P 1'
#
loop_
_entity.id
_entity.type
_entity.pdbx_description
1 polymer ?
#
loop_
_entity_poly.entity_id
_entity_poly.type
_entity_poly.pdbx_seq_one_letter_code
_entity_poly.pdbx_strand_id
1 'polypeptide(L)'
;SKSCTGVLEDEMTCSVCQELFKDPVTLRCGHNFCRECVCEYWKGKTSPSCPICRAGSATSDLITNHTLRNIADSYKNEGKKPKGQSKSVCSQHEEVLKLYCLEDEEAICLVCEKSRKHKNHEFLPIEEAAQEFKEELKKSLKPLQDIQQKIAELKEKYRRNLNNIHDQADKTEKQIKGDFVKLHRFLNEEEKNLLADLKKEKEEKEQKMRAMEESIEQDLTSVSKVIKDIQQKLDEEDQIFM
;
A
#
# COMPACT_ATOMS: atom_id res chain seq x y z
N SER A 1 19.03 -12.70 -15.18
CA SER A 1 19.66 -11.38 -15.33
C SER A 1 19.23 -10.79 -16.67
N LYS A 2 18.19 -9.95 -16.70
CA LYS A 2 17.91 -9.14 -17.90
C LYS A 2 19.01 -8.07 -17.97
N SER A 3 19.74 -8.03 -19.08
CA SER A 3 20.72 -6.99 -19.40
C SER A 3 20.10 -5.60 -19.25
N CYS A 4 20.87 -4.58 -18.86
CA CYS A 4 20.43 -3.16 -18.84
C CYS A 4 19.85 -2.71 -20.20
N THR A 5 20.19 -3.38 -21.29
CA THR A 5 19.65 -3.10 -22.63
C THR A 5 18.19 -3.56 -22.80
N GLY A 6 17.75 -4.58 -22.07
CA GLY A 6 16.39 -5.12 -22.20
C GLY A 6 15.32 -4.29 -21.48
N VAL A 7 15.70 -3.45 -20.51
CA VAL A 7 14.77 -2.54 -19.83
C VAL A 7 14.43 -1.33 -20.71
N LEU A 8 15.41 -0.83 -21.47
CA LEU A 8 15.21 0.28 -22.41
C LEU A 8 14.41 -0.15 -23.66
N GLU A 9 14.57 -1.39 -24.10
CA GLU A 9 13.83 -1.94 -25.24
C GLU A 9 12.33 -2.08 -24.94
N ASP A 10 11.99 -2.57 -23.74
CA ASP A 10 10.59 -2.66 -23.27
C ASP A 10 9.92 -1.26 -23.22
N GLU A 11 10.66 -0.18 -22.93
CA GLU A 11 10.15 1.21 -22.90
C GLU A 11 9.98 1.85 -24.29
N MET A 12 10.59 1.26 -25.34
CA MET A 12 10.57 1.78 -26.72
C MET A 12 9.70 0.95 -27.67
N THR A 13 8.93 0.00 -27.15
CA THR A 13 8.05 -0.87 -27.93
C THR A 13 6.58 -0.46 -27.85
N CYS A 14 5.87 -0.62 -28.95
CA CYS A 14 4.43 -0.41 -28.99
C CYS A 14 3.71 -1.62 -28.40
N SER A 15 2.83 -1.40 -27.42
CA SER A 15 2.06 -2.47 -26.76
C SER A 15 1.05 -3.20 -27.66
N VAL A 16 0.81 -2.71 -28.88
CA VAL A 16 -0.10 -3.34 -29.84
C VAL A 16 0.65 -4.29 -30.79
N CYS A 17 1.70 -3.82 -31.46
CA CYS A 17 2.49 -4.67 -32.37
C CYS A 17 3.69 -5.36 -31.71
N GLN A 18 4.05 -4.97 -30.48
CA GLN A 18 5.22 -5.45 -29.73
C GLN A 18 6.57 -5.21 -30.45
N GLU A 19 6.58 -4.28 -31.40
CA GLU A 19 7.79 -3.83 -32.11
C GLU A 19 8.18 -2.42 -31.66
N LEU A 20 9.41 -2.00 -31.98
CA LEU A 20 9.85 -0.61 -31.80
C LEU A 20 8.88 0.37 -32.48
N PHE A 21 8.63 1.51 -31.83
CA PHE A 21 7.69 2.49 -32.35
C PHE A 21 8.02 2.95 -33.78
N LYS A 22 7.05 2.79 -34.69
CA LYS A 22 7.05 3.33 -36.04
C LYS A 22 5.96 4.40 -36.15
N ASP A 23 6.36 5.62 -36.46
CA ASP A 23 5.48 6.80 -36.40
C ASP A 23 4.66 6.86 -35.08
N PRO A 24 5.34 7.03 -33.93
CA PRO A 24 4.66 7.06 -32.64
C PRO A 24 3.72 8.26 -32.52
N VAL A 25 2.54 7.98 -31.97
CA VAL A 25 1.52 8.97 -31.58
C VAL A 25 1.21 8.84 -30.09
N THR A 26 0.96 9.97 -29.45
CA THR A 26 0.57 10.06 -28.03
C THR A 26 -0.92 10.38 -27.95
N LEU A 27 -1.67 9.59 -27.17
CA LEU A 27 -3.06 9.87 -26.84
C LEU A 27 -3.17 10.89 -25.70
N ARG A 28 -4.34 11.52 -25.49
CA ARG A 28 -4.57 12.46 -24.36
C ARG A 28 -4.26 11.88 -22.98
N CYS A 29 -4.40 10.56 -22.83
CA CYS A 29 -4.06 9.84 -21.60
C CYS A 29 -2.55 9.64 -21.39
N GLY A 30 -1.70 10.09 -22.31
CA GLY A 30 -0.23 9.99 -22.22
C GLY A 30 0.36 8.70 -22.78
N HIS A 31 -0.44 7.69 -23.12
CA HIS A 31 0.06 6.45 -23.71
C HIS A 31 0.47 6.62 -25.18
N ASN A 32 1.54 5.91 -25.58
CA ASN A 32 2.15 5.99 -26.90
C ASN A 32 1.95 4.70 -27.69
N PHE A 33 1.73 4.83 -29.00
CA PHE A 33 1.49 3.72 -29.92
C PHE A 33 2.00 4.06 -31.30
N CYS A 34 2.23 3.07 -32.18
CA CYS A 34 2.36 3.35 -33.61
C CYS A 34 1.05 3.91 -34.15
N ARG A 35 1.10 4.94 -35.02
CA ARG A 35 -0.10 5.54 -35.63
C ARG A 35 -1.01 4.48 -36.25
N GLU A 36 -0.43 3.59 -37.05
CA GLU A 36 -1.14 2.50 -37.72
C GLU A 36 -1.84 1.57 -36.73
N CYS A 37 -1.18 1.21 -35.63
CA CYS A 37 -1.74 0.34 -34.60
C CYS A 37 -2.98 0.95 -33.94
N VAL A 38 -2.97 2.26 -33.65
CA VAL A 38 -4.14 2.94 -33.06
C VAL A 38 -5.25 3.10 -34.08
N CYS A 39 -4.92 3.47 -35.31
CA CYS A 39 -5.90 3.62 -36.38
C CYS A 39 -6.63 2.30 -36.66
N GLU A 40 -5.90 1.18 -36.74
CA GLU A 40 -6.52 -0.14 -36.91
C GLU A 40 -7.33 -0.55 -35.67
N TYR A 41 -6.85 -0.27 -34.45
CA TYR A 41 -7.62 -0.55 -33.23
C TYR A 41 -8.94 0.23 -33.12
N TRP A 42 -9.01 1.43 -33.73
CA TRP A 42 -10.21 2.27 -33.76
C TRP A 42 -11.13 2.00 -34.95
N LYS A 43 -10.67 1.22 -35.93
CA LYS A 43 -11.43 0.90 -37.13
C LYS A 43 -12.75 0.23 -36.77
N GLY A 44 -13.86 0.80 -37.26
CA GLY A 44 -15.22 0.28 -37.02
C GLY A 44 -15.79 0.54 -35.62
N LYS A 45 -15.09 1.29 -34.74
CA LYS A 45 -15.61 1.66 -33.42
C LYS A 45 -16.30 3.03 -33.47
N THR A 46 -17.49 3.10 -32.88
CA THR A 46 -18.26 4.35 -32.72
C THR A 46 -17.65 5.29 -31.67
N SER A 47 -16.93 4.74 -30.69
CA SER A 47 -16.24 5.50 -29.64
C SER A 47 -14.78 5.05 -29.52
N PRO A 48 -13.80 5.81 -30.03
CA PRO A 48 -12.40 5.46 -29.92
C PRO A 48 -11.90 5.56 -28.47
N SER A 49 -10.99 4.67 -28.09
CA SER A 49 -10.46 4.60 -26.72
C SER A 49 -9.02 4.07 -26.69
N CYS A 50 -8.29 4.37 -25.61
CA CYS A 50 -6.93 3.90 -25.42
C CYS A 50 -6.88 2.37 -25.28
N PRO A 51 -6.02 1.65 -26.04
CA PRO A 51 -5.83 0.21 -25.89
C PRO A 51 -5.38 -0.24 -24.48
N ILE A 52 -4.68 0.64 -23.72
CA ILE A 52 -4.15 0.33 -22.39
C ILE A 52 -5.17 0.67 -21.30
N CYS A 53 -5.53 1.95 -21.14
CA CYS A 53 -6.33 2.42 -20.01
C CYS A 53 -7.81 2.61 -20.33
N ARG A 54 -8.24 2.36 -21.58
CA ARG A 54 -9.62 2.51 -22.07
C ARG A 54 -10.22 3.92 -21.94
N ALA A 55 -9.42 4.93 -21.60
CA ALA A 55 -9.84 6.33 -21.62
C ALA A 55 -10.33 6.72 -23.02
N GLY A 56 -11.42 7.50 -23.08
CA GLY A 56 -11.97 8.01 -24.33
C GLY A 56 -10.94 8.83 -25.11
N SER A 57 -10.93 8.70 -26.43
CA SER A 57 -9.99 9.38 -27.32
C SER A 57 -10.65 9.67 -28.66
N ALA A 58 -10.11 10.61 -29.42
CA ALA A 58 -10.51 10.88 -30.79
C ALA A 58 -9.32 10.85 -31.75
N THR A 59 -9.59 10.66 -33.05
CA THR A 59 -8.58 10.73 -34.11
C THR A 59 -7.93 12.11 -34.22
N SER A 60 -8.68 13.17 -33.91
CA SER A 60 -8.16 14.53 -33.78
C SER A 60 -7.14 14.71 -32.66
N ASP A 61 -7.13 13.79 -31.67
CA ASP A 61 -6.29 13.91 -30.48
C ASP A 61 -4.92 13.23 -30.66
N LEU A 62 -4.64 12.68 -31.85
CA LEU A 62 -3.37 12.00 -32.15
C LEU A 62 -2.25 13.01 -32.37
N ILE A 63 -1.38 13.16 -31.38
CA ILE A 63 -0.19 14.01 -31.46
C ILE A 63 1.01 13.15 -31.86
N THR A 64 1.69 13.49 -32.95
CA THR A 64 2.94 12.82 -33.35
C THR A 64 4.03 13.06 -32.31
N ASN A 65 4.65 11.99 -31.80
CA ASN A 65 5.75 12.09 -30.85
C ASN A 65 7.11 12.03 -31.57
N HIS A 66 7.59 13.20 -32.01
CA HIS A 66 8.87 13.32 -32.72
C HIS A 66 10.06 12.86 -31.88
N THR A 67 10.04 13.12 -30.57
CA THR A 67 11.10 12.71 -29.64
C THR A 67 11.21 11.20 -29.58
N LEU A 68 10.08 10.50 -29.38
CA LEU A 68 10.05 9.03 -29.32
C LEU A 68 10.44 8.40 -30.67
N ARG A 69 10.06 9.03 -31.80
CA ARG A 69 10.52 8.61 -33.12
C ARG A 69 12.04 8.70 -33.25
N ASN A 70 12.63 9.84 -32.90
CA ASN A 70 14.07 10.07 -33.00
C ASN A 70 14.87 9.10 -32.12
N ILE A 71 14.35 8.79 -30.92
CA ILE A 71 14.95 7.83 -30.00
C ILE A 71 14.91 6.41 -30.59
N ALA A 72 13.75 5.95 -31.08
CA ALA A 72 13.59 4.64 -31.70
C ALA A 72 14.45 4.47 -32.97
N ASP A 73 14.55 5.52 -33.79
CA ASP A 73 15.39 5.53 -34.98
C ASP A 73 16.89 5.53 -34.62
N SER A 74 17.29 6.26 -33.57
CA SER A 74 18.67 6.27 -33.09
C SER A 74 19.08 4.88 -32.61
N TYR A 75 18.24 4.22 -31.82
CA TYR A 75 18.46 2.85 -31.35
C TYR A 75 18.62 1.86 -32.51
N LYS A 76 17.78 1.97 -33.55
CA LYS A 76 17.89 1.14 -34.77
C LYS A 76 19.20 1.37 -35.53
N ASN A 77 19.78 2.56 -35.42
CA ASN A 77 21.01 2.96 -36.10
C ASN A 77 22.29 2.69 -35.30
N GLU A 78 22.19 2.40 -33.99
CA GLU A 78 23.35 2.05 -33.15
C GLU A 78 24.04 0.73 -33.58
N GLY A 79 23.38 -0.11 -34.39
CA GLY A 79 23.99 -1.28 -35.02
C GLY A 79 24.89 -1.00 -36.23
N LYS A 80 25.03 0.26 -36.69
CA LYS A 80 25.71 0.62 -37.96
C LYS A 80 26.70 1.79 -37.86
N LYS A 81 27.38 2.00 -36.72
CA LYS A 81 28.56 2.87 -36.68
C LYS A 81 29.85 2.04 -36.68
N PRO A 82 30.78 2.23 -37.63
CA PRO A 82 32.14 1.75 -37.46
C PRO A 82 32.72 2.46 -36.23
N LYS A 83 33.42 1.70 -35.37
CA LYS A 83 34.25 2.23 -34.27
C LYS A 83 35.44 3.02 -34.83
N GLY A 84 35.18 4.17 -35.44
CA GLY A 84 36.18 5.22 -35.66
C GLY A 84 36.04 6.21 -34.52
N GLN A 85 37.09 6.39 -33.72
CA GLN A 85 37.16 7.47 -32.74
C GLN A 85 36.88 8.79 -33.47
N SER A 86 35.72 9.40 -33.27
CA SER A 86 35.50 10.79 -33.62
C SER A 86 36.45 11.61 -32.74
N LYS A 87 37.61 11.99 -33.27
CA LYS A 87 38.53 12.87 -32.55
C LYS A 87 37.83 14.21 -32.36
N SER A 88 37.70 14.66 -31.13
CA SER A 88 37.13 15.97 -30.83
C SER A 88 38.02 17.05 -31.42
N VAL A 89 37.43 17.95 -32.19
CA VAL A 89 38.14 19.01 -32.93
C VAL A 89 37.78 20.38 -32.32
N CYS A 90 38.76 21.27 -32.24
CA CYS A 90 38.58 22.66 -31.84
C CYS A 90 37.73 23.40 -32.87
N SER A 91 36.63 24.01 -32.43
CA SER A 91 35.72 24.78 -33.29
C SER A 91 36.34 26.04 -33.91
N GLN A 92 37.40 26.57 -33.31
CA GLN A 92 38.05 27.81 -33.75
C GLN A 92 39.22 27.58 -34.72
N HIS A 93 39.90 26.44 -34.60
CA HIS A 93 41.15 26.18 -35.32
C HIS A 93 41.10 24.93 -36.19
N GLU A 94 40.00 24.16 -36.12
CA GLU A 94 39.82 22.88 -36.82
C GLU A 94 40.91 21.83 -36.50
N GLU A 95 41.62 22.04 -35.38
CA GLU A 95 42.68 21.17 -34.88
C GLU A 95 42.19 20.21 -33.80
N VAL A 96 42.79 19.02 -33.72
CA VAL A 96 42.43 18.02 -32.70
C VAL A 96 42.72 18.56 -31.30
N LEU A 97 41.76 18.42 -30.39
CA LEU A 97 41.92 18.75 -28.98
C LEU A 97 42.90 17.76 -28.35
N LYS A 98 43.92 18.28 -27.65
CA LYS A 98 44.99 17.47 -27.04
C LYS A 98 45.32 17.87 -25.61
N LEU A 99 44.98 19.10 -25.22
CA LEU A 99 45.27 19.64 -23.91
C LEU A 99 43.96 19.97 -23.18
N TYR A 100 44.01 19.95 -21.86
CA TYR A 100 42.95 20.40 -20.98
C TYR A 100 43.49 21.57 -20.16
N CYS A 101 42.80 22.72 -20.21
CA CYS A 101 43.15 23.89 -19.41
C CYS A 101 42.50 23.77 -18.02
N LEU A 102 43.31 23.87 -16.96
CA LEU A 102 42.84 23.65 -15.59
C LEU A 102 41.97 24.80 -15.08
N GLU A 103 42.29 26.04 -15.46
CA GLU A 103 41.58 27.24 -15.00
C GLU A 103 40.26 27.47 -15.74
N ASP A 104 40.22 27.17 -17.04
CA ASP A 104 39.03 27.35 -17.87
C ASP A 104 38.16 26.08 -17.94
N GLU A 105 38.62 24.97 -17.37
CA GLU A 105 37.95 23.66 -17.35
C GLU A 105 37.49 23.18 -18.74
N GLU A 106 38.30 23.44 -19.77
CA GLU A 106 37.96 23.12 -21.16
C GLU A 106 39.09 22.40 -21.92
N ALA A 107 38.70 21.52 -22.83
CA ALA A 107 39.62 20.86 -23.75
C ALA A 107 39.98 21.80 -24.90
N ILE A 108 41.27 21.97 -25.15
CA ILE A 108 41.82 22.90 -26.13
C ILE A 108 42.80 22.21 -27.09
N CYS A 109 43.03 22.83 -28.25
CA CYS A 109 44.08 22.40 -29.20
C CYS A 109 45.41 23.12 -28.92
N LEU A 110 46.49 22.67 -29.56
CA LEU A 110 47.84 23.26 -29.42
C LEU A 110 47.95 24.70 -29.94
N VAL A 111 46.99 25.15 -30.76
CA VAL A 111 46.92 26.55 -31.21
C VAL A 111 46.33 27.44 -30.13
N CYS A 112 45.30 26.96 -29.41
CA CYS A 112 44.68 27.66 -28.29
C CYS A 112 45.69 27.89 -27.15
N GLU A 113 46.58 26.94 -26.88
CA GLU A 113 47.65 27.06 -25.86
C GLU A 113 48.51 28.32 -26.08
N LYS A 114 48.82 28.66 -27.34
CA LYS A 114 49.62 29.83 -27.71
C LYS A 114 48.79 31.12 -27.82
N SER A 115 47.48 31.02 -27.68
CA SER A 115 46.59 32.17 -27.79
C SER A 115 46.74 33.09 -26.57
N ARG A 116 46.38 34.37 -26.74
CA ARG A 116 46.34 35.32 -25.61
C ARG A 116 45.27 34.94 -24.57
N LYS A 117 44.28 34.11 -24.93
CA LYS A 117 43.17 33.70 -24.06
C LYS A 117 43.67 32.83 -22.90
N HIS A 118 44.55 31.87 -23.18
CA HIS A 118 45.07 30.93 -22.17
C HIS A 118 46.49 31.31 -21.71
N LYS A 119 46.82 32.60 -21.73
CA LYS A 119 48.17 33.05 -21.37
C LYS A 119 48.42 32.83 -19.88
N ASN A 120 49.47 32.07 -19.57
CA ASN A 120 49.88 31.69 -18.20
C ASN A 120 48.93 30.70 -17.50
N HIS A 121 48.05 30.01 -18.22
CA HIS A 121 47.24 28.92 -17.65
C HIS A 121 48.05 27.63 -17.58
N GLU A 122 47.68 26.74 -16.67
CA GLU A 122 48.23 25.39 -16.59
C GLU A 122 47.43 24.42 -17.47
N PHE A 123 48.16 23.49 -18.09
CA PHE A 123 47.58 22.50 -19.00
C PHE A 123 48.06 21.10 -18.66
N LEU A 124 47.17 20.14 -18.87
CA LEU A 124 47.50 18.71 -18.89
C LEU A 124 47.14 18.13 -20.26
N PRO A 125 47.85 17.10 -20.73
CA PRO A 125 47.32 16.24 -21.79
C PRO A 125 45.92 15.74 -21.42
N ILE A 126 45.02 15.70 -22.40
CA ILE A 126 43.62 15.29 -22.17
C ILE A 126 43.55 13.91 -21.53
N GLU A 127 44.42 12.98 -21.94
CA GLU A 127 44.48 11.64 -21.37
C GLU A 127 44.87 11.64 -19.89
N GLU A 128 45.74 12.56 -19.46
CA GLU A 128 46.17 12.71 -18.06
C GLU A 128 45.06 13.34 -17.22
N ALA A 129 44.48 14.46 -17.67
CA ALA A 129 43.35 15.10 -17.00
C ALA A 129 42.15 14.14 -16.86
N ALA A 130 41.83 13.40 -17.93
CA ALA A 130 40.75 12.41 -17.90
C ALA A 130 41.04 11.28 -16.88
N GLN A 131 42.30 10.87 -16.75
CA GLN A 131 42.69 9.85 -15.80
C GLN A 131 42.62 10.37 -14.36
N GLU A 132 43.04 11.61 -14.10
CA GLU A 132 42.92 12.24 -12.77
C GLU A 132 41.46 12.39 -12.33
N PHE A 133 40.60 12.96 -13.17
CA PHE A 133 39.17 13.09 -12.87
C PHE A 133 38.51 11.72 -12.65
N LYS A 134 38.90 10.71 -13.42
CA LYS A 134 38.41 9.35 -13.24
C LYS A 134 38.80 8.78 -11.88
N GLU A 135 40.03 9.00 -11.41
CA GLU A 135 40.44 8.55 -10.08
C GLU A 135 39.74 9.34 -8.96
N GLU A 136 39.49 10.63 -9.14
CA GLU A 136 38.71 11.43 -8.19
C GLU A 136 37.24 10.94 -8.10
N LEU A 137 36.60 10.72 -9.24
CA LEU A 137 35.25 10.14 -9.29
C LEU A 137 35.20 8.76 -8.63
N LYS A 138 36.22 7.92 -8.84
CA LYS A 138 36.31 6.61 -8.16
C LYS A 138 36.45 6.75 -6.65
N LYS A 139 37.22 7.73 -6.15
CA LYS A 139 37.34 8.01 -4.71
C LYS A 139 35.98 8.37 -4.09
N SER A 140 35.18 9.17 -4.82
CA SER A 140 33.84 9.59 -4.38
C SER A 140 32.77 8.50 -4.56
N LEU A 141 32.94 7.60 -5.53
CA LEU A 141 31.94 6.57 -5.86
C LEU A 141 31.72 5.57 -4.72
N LYS A 142 32.80 5.06 -4.12
CA LYS A 142 32.71 4.00 -3.10
C LYS A 142 31.94 4.45 -1.84
N PRO A 143 32.24 5.61 -1.22
CA PRO A 143 31.44 6.11 -0.10
C PRO A 143 29.95 6.30 -0.43
N LEU A 144 29.63 6.77 -1.64
CA LEU A 144 28.24 6.94 -2.07
C LEU A 144 27.51 5.61 -2.21
N GLN A 145 28.18 4.58 -2.74
CA GLN A 145 27.64 3.23 -2.80
C GLN A 145 27.41 2.63 -1.40
N ASP A 146 28.33 2.85 -0.47
CA ASP A 146 28.18 2.41 0.92
C ASP A 146 26.99 3.12 1.61
N ILE A 147 26.81 4.42 1.37
CA ILE A 147 25.66 5.18 1.87
C ILE A 147 24.36 4.66 1.26
N GLN A 148 24.34 4.41 -0.05
CA GLN A 148 23.19 3.84 -0.75
C GLN A 148 22.77 2.50 -0.13
N GLN A 149 23.74 1.62 0.15
CA GLN A 149 23.48 0.34 0.81
C GLN A 149 22.90 0.53 2.22
N LYS A 150 23.50 1.40 3.04
CA LYS A 150 23.01 1.68 4.40
C LYS A 150 21.59 2.23 4.40
N ILE A 151 21.27 3.12 3.46
CA ILE A 151 19.90 3.65 3.31
C ILE A 151 18.92 2.53 2.94
N ALA A 152 19.30 1.62 2.04
CA ALA A 152 18.46 0.48 1.68
C ALA A 152 18.22 -0.47 2.86
N GLU A 153 19.25 -0.76 3.66
CA GLU A 153 19.14 -1.58 4.87
C GLU A 153 18.23 -0.93 5.92
N LEU A 154 18.37 0.38 6.15
CA LEU A 154 17.50 1.14 7.04
C LEU A 154 16.06 1.11 6.55
N LYS A 155 15.82 1.34 5.26
CA LYS A 155 14.47 1.27 4.66
C LYS A 155 13.80 -0.08 4.94
N GLU A 156 14.51 -1.18 4.73
CA GLU A 156 13.97 -2.52 5.00
C GLU A 156 13.75 -2.78 6.49
N LYS A 157 14.61 -2.25 7.37
CA LYS A 157 14.42 -2.32 8.83
C LYS A 157 13.14 -1.60 9.26
N TYR A 158 12.92 -0.37 8.80
CA TYR A 158 11.72 0.38 9.15
C TYR A 158 10.44 -0.23 8.54
N ARG A 159 10.52 -0.78 7.33
CA ARG A 159 9.41 -1.55 6.72
C ARG A 159 9.03 -2.75 7.58
N ARG A 160 10.01 -3.53 8.06
CA ARG A 160 9.76 -4.65 8.98
C ARG A 160 9.14 -4.20 10.31
N ASN A 161 9.64 -3.11 10.88
CA ASN A 161 9.08 -2.57 12.13
C ASN A 161 7.61 -2.17 11.96
N LEU A 162 7.25 -1.53 10.85
CA LEU A 162 5.88 -1.13 10.56
C LEU A 162 4.95 -2.35 10.44
N ASN A 163 5.37 -3.39 9.72
CA ASN A 163 4.61 -4.64 9.64
C ASN A 163 4.42 -5.29 11.02
N ASN A 164 5.48 -5.32 11.84
CA ASN A 164 5.38 -5.86 13.20
C ASN A 164 4.38 -5.10 14.06
N ILE A 165 4.33 -3.77 13.94
CA ILE A 165 3.37 -2.92 14.66
C ILE A 165 1.94 -3.27 14.24
N HIS A 166 1.68 -3.40 12.93
CA HIS A 166 0.37 -3.82 12.43
C HIS A 166 -0.02 -5.21 12.94
N ASP A 167 0.88 -6.20 12.82
CA ASP A 167 0.63 -7.56 13.28
C ASP A 167 0.37 -7.61 14.80
N GLN A 168 1.09 -6.82 15.58
CA GLN A 168 0.88 -6.73 17.02
C GLN A 168 -0.45 -6.07 17.37
N ALA A 169 -0.82 -5.00 16.68
CA ALA A 169 -2.10 -4.33 16.87
C ALA A 169 -3.26 -5.28 16.58
N ASP A 170 -3.23 -5.97 15.43
CA ASP A 170 -4.26 -6.94 15.03
C ASP A 170 -4.38 -8.11 16.01
N LYS A 171 -3.24 -8.65 16.46
CA LYS A 171 -3.23 -9.73 17.47
C LYS A 171 -3.82 -9.27 18.79
N THR A 172 -3.42 -8.08 19.25
CA THR A 172 -3.89 -7.51 20.52
C THR A 172 -5.39 -7.21 20.43
N GLU A 173 -5.87 -6.63 19.33
CA GLU A 173 -7.29 -6.38 19.11
C GLU A 173 -8.11 -7.67 19.15
N LYS A 174 -7.65 -8.72 18.45
CA LYS A 174 -8.29 -10.06 18.48
C LYS A 174 -8.32 -10.64 19.89
N GLN A 175 -7.24 -10.50 20.64
CA GLN A 175 -7.17 -10.97 22.02
C GLN A 175 -8.16 -10.22 22.91
N ILE A 176 -8.17 -8.88 22.87
CA ILE A 176 -9.12 -8.05 23.62
C ILE A 176 -10.56 -8.48 23.30
N LYS A 177 -10.93 -8.55 22.02
CA LYS A 177 -12.28 -8.99 21.62
C LYS A 177 -12.60 -10.39 22.13
N GLY A 178 -11.66 -11.32 22.02
CA GLY A 178 -11.81 -12.69 22.51
C GLY A 178 -12.04 -12.77 24.03
N ASP A 179 -11.30 -11.97 24.80
CA ASP A 179 -11.42 -11.96 26.25
C ASP A 179 -12.73 -11.31 26.73
N PHE A 180 -13.20 -10.25 26.05
CA PHE A 180 -14.52 -9.68 26.32
C PHE A 180 -15.65 -10.66 25.98
N VAL A 181 -15.56 -11.44 24.90
CA VAL A 181 -16.55 -12.50 24.59
C VAL A 181 -16.61 -13.54 25.71
N LYS A 182 -15.46 -13.96 26.26
CA LYS A 182 -15.42 -14.88 27.40
C LYS A 182 -16.05 -14.28 28.65
N LEU A 183 -15.73 -13.02 28.95
CA LEU A 183 -16.28 -12.31 30.11
C LEU A 183 -17.81 -12.16 30.00
N HIS A 184 -18.33 -11.75 28.85
CA HIS A 184 -19.78 -11.67 28.64
C HIS A 184 -20.47 -13.01 28.79
N ARG A 185 -19.86 -14.11 28.29
CA ARG A 185 -20.40 -15.45 28.49
C ARG A 185 -20.47 -15.81 29.96
N PHE A 186 -19.37 -15.60 30.70
CA PHE A 186 -19.30 -15.85 32.12
C PHE A 186 -20.39 -15.08 32.89
N LEU A 187 -20.52 -13.77 32.64
CA LEU A 187 -21.52 -12.94 33.31
C LEU A 187 -22.96 -13.41 33.02
N ASN A 188 -23.25 -13.78 31.77
CA ASN A 188 -24.58 -14.28 31.39
C ASN A 188 -24.89 -15.65 32.02
N GLU A 189 -23.88 -16.51 32.20
CA GLU A 189 -24.04 -17.80 32.88
C GLU A 189 -24.27 -17.60 34.37
N GLU A 190 -23.49 -16.73 35.03
CA GLU A 190 -23.67 -16.39 36.44
C GLU A 190 -25.02 -15.73 36.72
N GLU A 191 -25.47 -14.80 35.87
CA GLU A 191 -26.80 -14.19 35.99
C GLU A 191 -27.91 -15.24 35.93
N LYS A 192 -27.84 -16.18 34.98
CA LYS A 192 -28.82 -17.27 34.86
C LYS A 192 -28.82 -18.17 36.09
N ASN A 193 -27.65 -18.49 36.63
CA ASN A 193 -27.53 -19.32 37.83
C ASN A 193 -28.17 -18.62 39.04
N LEU A 194 -27.84 -17.35 39.27
CA LEU A 194 -28.41 -16.57 40.37
C LEU A 194 -29.94 -16.42 40.27
N LEU A 195 -30.47 -16.18 39.06
CA LEU A 195 -31.91 -16.11 38.83
C LEU A 195 -32.60 -17.47 39.07
N ALA A 196 -31.96 -18.58 38.70
CA ALA A 196 -32.48 -19.91 38.96
C ALA A 196 -32.52 -20.22 40.46
N ASP A 197 -31.45 -19.88 41.20
CA ASP A 197 -31.38 -20.04 42.66
C ASP A 197 -32.45 -19.20 43.36
N LEU A 198 -32.61 -17.93 42.98
CA LEU A 198 -33.66 -17.05 43.51
C LEU A 198 -35.06 -17.62 43.24
N LYS A 199 -35.30 -18.14 42.03
CA LYS A 199 -36.59 -18.75 41.68
C LYS A 199 -36.89 -19.96 42.55
N LYS A 200 -35.89 -20.83 42.76
CA LYS A 200 -36.02 -22.00 43.62
C LYS A 200 -36.29 -21.61 45.08
N GLU A 201 -35.54 -20.64 45.62
CA GLU A 201 -35.75 -20.14 46.97
C GLU A 201 -37.16 -19.56 47.16
N LYS A 202 -37.65 -18.79 46.17
CA LYS A 202 -39.01 -18.27 46.14
C LYS A 202 -40.04 -19.40 46.17
N GLU A 203 -39.90 -20.40 45.30
CA GLU A 203 -40.82 -21.54 45.22
C GLU A 203 -40.87 -22.33 46.54
N GLU A 204 -39.72 -22.59 47.16
CA GLU A 204 -39.63 -23.27 48.46
C GLU A 204 -40.32 -22.47 49.58
N LYS A 205 -40.10 -21.15 49.63
CA LYS A 205 -40.74 -20.27 50.62
C LYS A 205 -42.26 -20.19 50.42
N GLU A 206 -42.71 -20.07 49.18
CA GLU A 206 -44.13 -20.06 48.87
C GLU A 206 -44.82 -21.39 49.21
N GLN A 207 -44.18 -22.53 48.92
CA GLN A 207 -44.72 -23.84 49.30
C GLN A 207 -44.86 -23.99 50.81
N LYS A 208 -43.85 -23.56 51.59
CA LYS A 208 -43.92 -23.55 53.05
C LYS A 208 -45.07 -22.67 53.57
N MET A 209 -45.27 -21.50 52.98
CA MET A 209 -46.35 -20.60 53.39
C MET A 209 -47.73 -21.18 53.08
N ARG A 210 -47.91 -21.77 51.88
CA ARG A 210 -49.17 -22.44 51.51
C ARG A 210 -49.51 -23.60 52.45
N ALA A 211 -48.52 -24.43 52.80
CA ALA A 211 -48.74 -25.53 53.76
C ALA A 211 -49.13 -25.01 55.16
N MET A 212 -48.56 -23.88 55.59
CA MET A 212 -48.94 -23.24 56.86
C MET A 212 -50.37 -22.69 56.81
N GLU A 213 -50.74 -22.03 55.71
CA GLU A 213 -52.09 -21.50 55.47
C GLU A 213 -53.14 -22.63 55.51
N GLU A 214 -52.91 -23.74 54.82
CA GLU A 214 -53.78 -24.93 54.85
C GLU A 214 -53.94 -25.49 56.27
N SER A 215 -52.87 -25.52 57.07
CA SER A 215 -52.94 -25.94 58.47
C SER A 215 -53.80 -24.99 59.32
N ILE A 216 -53.67 -23.69 59.12
CA ILE A 216 -54.48 -22.68 59.82
C ILE A 216 -55.96 -22.79 59.43
N GLU A 217 -56.27 -23.05 58.16
CA GLU A 217 -57.65 -23.28 57.71
C GLU A 217 -58.27 -24.53 58.35
N GLN A 218 -57.49 -25.61 58.50
CA GLN A 218 -57.92 -26.83 59.20
C GLN A 218 -58.17 -26.56 60.69
N ASP A 219 -57.32 -25.79 61.35
CA ASP A 219 -57.52 -25.40 62.74
C ASP A 219 -58.77 -24.50 62.89
N LEU A 220 -58.95 -23.53 61.99
CA LEU A 220 -60.09 -22.60 62.00
C LEU A 220 -61.43 -23.33 61.79
N THR A 221 -61.47 -24.29 60.88
CA THR A 221 -62.67 -25.12 60.66
C THR A 221 -62.97 -26.01 61.86
N SER A 222 -61.93 -26.59 62.48
CA SER A 222 -62.07 -27.39 63.70
C SER A 222 -62.59 -26.58 64.88
N VAL A 223 -62.01 -25.40 65.13
CA VAL A 223 -62.47 -24.47 66.19
C VAL A 223 -63.89 -23.99 65.91
N SER A 224 -64.21 -23.64 64.66
CA SER A 224 -65.57 -23.23 64.29
C SER A 224 -66.61 -24.31 64.53
N LYS A 225 -66.26 -25.59 64.31
CA LYS A 225 -67.14 -26.73 64.62
C LYS A 225 -67.39 -26.83 66.12
N VAL A 226 -66.34 -26.74 66.94
CA VAL A 226 -66.46 -26.78 68.41
C VAL A 226 -67.32 -25.61 68.92
N ILE A 227 -67.14 -24.41 68.37
CA ILE A 227 -67.97 -23.24 68.70
C ILE A 227 -69.45 -23.51 68.40
N LYS A 228 -69.78 -24.04 67.22
CA LYS A 228 -71.16 -24.41 66.86
C LYS A 228 -71.74 -25.46 67.79
N ASP A 229 -70.97 -26.49 68.12
CA ASP A 229 -71.40 -27.56 69.03
C ASP A 229 -71.71 -27.01 70.43
N ILE A 230 -70.91 -26.05 70.93
CA ILE A 230 -71.15 -25.36 72.21
C ILE A 230 -72.40 -24.48 72.13
N GLN A 231 -72.57 -23.71 71.06
CA GLN A 231 -73.74 -22.83 70.86
C GLN A 231 -75.05 -23.64 70.81
N GLN A 232 -75.06 -24.76 70.09
CA GLN A 232 -76.24 -25.64 70.04
C GLN A 232 -76.61 -26.17 71.43
N LYS A 233 -75.63 -26.57 72.25
CA LYS A 233 -75.88 -27.05 73.61
C LYS A 233 -76.45 -25.96 74.53
N LEU A 234 -75.99 -24.71 74.39
CA LEU A 234 -76.54 -23.58 75.14
C LEU A 234 -78.00 -23.31 74.76
N ASP A 235 -78.32 -23.34 73.46
CA ASP A 235 -79.69 -23.13 72.97
C ASP A 235 -80.64 -24.27 73.40
N GLU A 236 -80.15 -25.51 73.52
CA GLU A 236 -80.90 -26.66 74.02
C GLU A 236 -81.21 -26.54 75.53
N GLU A 237 -80.28 -26.02 76.34
CA GLU A 237 -80.52 -25.75 77.77
C GLU A 237 -81.54 -24.62 77.96
N ASP A 238 -81.48 -23.55 77.17
CA ASP A 238 -82.44 -22.44 77.23
C ASP A 238 -83.88 -22.86 76.85
N GLN A 239 -84.05 -23.90 76.03
CA GLN A 239 -85.38 -24.48 75.72
C GLN A 239 -85.94 -25.42 76.80
N ILE A 240 -85.11 -25.90 77.73
CA ILE A 240 -85.55 -26.77 78.84
C ILE A 240 -86.11 -25.94 80.01
N PHE A 241 -85.79 -24.64 80.07
CA PHE A 241 -86.22 -23.71 81.12
C PHE A 241 -87.35 -22.74 80.72
N MET A 242 -87.94 -22.89 79.52
CA MET A 242 -89.20 -22.23 79.11
C MET A 242 -90.37 -23.21 79.10
#